data_AF-A0A0R3TK44-F1
#
_entry.id   AF-A0A0R3TK44-F1
#
_cell.length_a   1.000
_cell.length_b   1.000
_cell.length_c   1.000
_cell.angle_alpha   90.00
_cell.angle_beta   90.00
_cell.angle_gamma   90.00
#
_symmetry.space_group_name_H-M   'P 1'
#
loop_
_entity.id
_entity.type
_entity.pdbx_description
1 polymer ?
#
loop_
_entity_poly.entity_id
_entity_poly.type
_entity_poly.pdbx_seq_one_letter_code
_entity_poly.pdbx_strand_id
1 'polypeptide(L)'
;MASSEAANMLKKSETERTPLVGRQTRRHGLHLINNRRYRQQEEAVKTVYIHAETQVALEFSESKLLSVTPEEIVHAHRRAITAAVIDLFGNVSGAPVLNFDILKCERLPVEKGEKDKLRFDLIIGASKPQLNKIIAALSMITAGFCGGTILNLFVEPSASVETRASAQLMVNVFGSANFLTNLVATC
;
A
#
# COMPACT_ATOMS: atom_id res chain seq x y z
N MET A 1 -51.42 14.98 -47.60
CA MET A 1 -52.60 14.25 -47.11
C MET A 1 -52.11 12.91 -46.56
N ALA A 2 -52.32 12.71 -45.27
CA ALA A 2 -51.87 11.55 -44.50
C ALA A 2 -52.89 10.41 -44.58
N SER A 3 -52.42 9.17 -44.66
CA SER A 3 -53.13 7.91 -44.35
C SER A 3 -52.21 6.75 -44.79
N SER A 4 -51.94 5.66 -44.10
CA SER A 4 -52.29 5.17 -42.76
C SER A 4 -51.55 3.81 -42.66
N GLU A 5 -50.35 3.75 -42.08
CA GLU A 5 -49.69 2.45 -41.87
C GLU A 5 -48.68 2.41 -40.70
N ALA A 6 -48.91 3.24 -39.68
CA ALA A 6 -48.05 3.30 -38.48
C ALA A 6 -48.82 3.21 -37.15
N ALA A 7 -49.98 2.53 -37.12
CA ALA A 7 -50.80 2.45 -35.93
C ALA A 7 -51.46 1.09 -35.75
N ASN A 8 -50.68 0.01 -35.53
CA ASN A 8 -51.26 -1.26 -35.06
C ASN A 8 -50.32 -2.19 -34.27
N MET A 9 -49.41 -1.66 -33.46
CA MET A 9 -48.59 -2.49 -32.53
C MET A 9 -48.43 -1.86 -31.13
N LEU A 10 -49.35 -1.00 -30.70
CA LEU A 10 -49.44 -0.52 -29.31
C LEU A 10 -50.79 -0.94 -28.73
N LYS A 11 -50.83 -2.13 -28.12
CA LYS A 11 -51.73 -2.52 -27.01
C LYS A 11 -51.53 -4.01 -26.73
N LYS A 12 -50.64 -4.33 -25.80
CA LYS A 12 -50.78 -5.51 -24.93
C LYS A 12 -50.05 -5.24 -23.61
N SER A 13 -50.79 -4.55 -22.75
CA SER A 13 -50.84 -4.74 -21.30
C SER A 13 -49.53 -5.10 -20.61
N GLU A 14 -48.91 -4.07 -20.02
CA GLU A 14 -48.19 -4.22 -18.75
C GLU A 14 -49.08 -5.00 -17.79
N THR A 15 -48.69 -6.24 -17.50
CA THR A 15 -49.13 -6.94 -16.30
C THR A 15 -47.91 -6.97 -15.40
N GLU A 16 -47.91 -6.09 -14.40
CA GLU A 16 -47.05 -6.18 -13.22
C GLU A 16 -47.09 -7.62 -12.71
N ARG A 17 -45.98 -8.36 -12.90
CA ARG A 17 -45.79 -9.66 -12.28
C ARG A 17 -45.12 -9.42 -10.94
N THR A 18 -45.90 -9.54 -9.87
CA THR A 18 -45.40 -9.66 -8.50
C THR A 18 -44.38 -10.81 -8.42
N PRO A 19 -43.25 -10.63 -7.71
CA PRO A 19 -42.27 -11.70 -7.55
C PRO A 19 -42.84 -12.81 -6.67
N LEU A 20 -43.05 -13.99 -7.24
CA LEU A 20 -43.41 -15.20 -6.49
C LEU A 20 -42.19 -15.71 -5.72
N VAL A 21 -42.14 -15.40 -4.43
CA VAL A 21 -41.20 -16.01 -3.47
C VAL A 21 -41.54 -17.50 -3.34
N GLY A 22 -40.57 -18.38 -3.61
CA GLY A 22 -40.69 -19.81 -3.25
C GLY A 22 -40.46 -20.86 -4.34
N ARG A 23 -39.98 -20.53 -5.55
CA ARG A 23 -39.51 -21.57 -6.49
C ARG A 23 -38.03 -21.89 -6.27
N GLN A 24 -37.71 -23.16 -6.00
CA GLN A 24 -36.36 -23.67 -6.13
C GLN A 24 -35.88 -23.47 -7.57
N THR A 25 -34.87 -22.61 -7.74
CA THR A 25 -34.19 -22.44 -9.02
C THR A 25 -33.50 -23.74 -9.41
N ARG A 26 -33.69 -24.17 -10.66
CA ARG A 26 -33.08 -25.38 -11.25
C ARG A 26 -31.58 -25.44 -10.93
N ARG A 27 -31.07 -26.63 -10.58
CA ARG A 27 -29.63 -26.95 -10.46
C ARG A 27 -28.93 -26.93 -11.84
N HIS A 28 -28.93 -25.82 -12.55
CA HIS A 28 -28.02 -25.58 -13.67
C HIS A 28 -26.79 -24.84 -13.13
N GLY A 29 -25.86 -25.58 -12.52
CA GLY A 29 -24.66 -24.96 -11.95
C GLY A 29 -23.61 -25.90 -11.37
N LEU A 30 -23.78 -27.23 -11.45
CA LEU A 30 -22.76 -28.18 -10.99
C LEU A 30 -21.51 -28.19 -11.88
N HIS A 31 -21.54 -27.55 -13.06
CA HIS A 31 -20.37 -27.40 -13.93
C HIS A 31 -19.45 -26.21 -13.59
N LEU A 32 -19.83 -25.36 -12.63
CA LEU A 32 -19.02 -24.19 -12.20
C LEU A 32 -18.04 -24.51 -11.05
N ILE A 33 -17.91 -25.78 -10.64
CA ILE A 33 -17.05 -26.14 -9.50
C ILE A 33 -15.54 -25.92 -9.82
N ASN A 34 -15.17 -25.69 -11.09
CA ASN A 34 -13.84 -25.23 -11.48
C ASN A 34 -13.77 -23.70 -11.60
N ASN A 35 -14.10 -22.99 -10.52
CA ASN A 35 -14.11 -21.54 -10.46
C ASN A 35 -12.68 -20.95 -10.39
N ARG A 36 -11.94 -20.97 -11.51
CA ARG A 36 -10.68 -20.22 -11.65
C ARG A 36 -10.86 -18.73 -11.34
N ARG A 37 -12.00 -18.14 -11.70
CA ARG A 37 -12.33 -16.74 -11.39
C ARG A 37 -12.50 -16.48 -9.88
N TYR A 38 -13.09 -17.40 -9.14
CA TYR A 38 -13.25 -17.27 -7.69
C TYR A 38 -11.89 -17.37 -6.98
N ARG A 39 -11.02 -18.31 -7.40
CA ARG A 39 -9.65 -18.40 -6.87
C ARG A 39 -8.82 -17.15 -7.18
N GLN A 40 -8.96 -16.58 -8.37
CA GLN A 40 -8.28 -15.33 -8.74
C GLN A 40 -8.76 -14.13 -7.91
N GLN A 41 -10.06 -14.05 -7.62
CA GLN A 41 -10.61 -13.01 -6.73
C GLN A 41 -10.14 -13.20 -5.30
N GLU A 42 -10.13 -14.43 -4.79
CA GLU A 42 -9.63 -14.74 -3.45
C GLU A 42 -8.14 -14.40 -3.31
N GLU A 43 -7.32 -14.73 -4.32
CA GLU A 43 -5.91 -14.32 -4.35
C GLU A 43 -5.68 -12.81 -4.46
N ALA A 44 -6.61 -12.09 -5.11
CA ALA A 44 -6.53 -10.63 -5.21
C ALA A 44 -6.77 -9.91 -3.87
N VAL A 45 -7.48 -10.57 -2.93
CA VAL A 45 -7.78 -10.02 -1.59
C VAL A 45 -6.78 -10.53 -0.54
N LYS A 46 -5.96 -11.54 -0.84
CA LYS A 46 -4.96 -12.05 0.11
C LYS A 46 -3.94 -10.96 0.46
N THR A 47 -3.79 -10.71 1.75
CA THR A 47 -2.73 -9.87 2.29
C THR A 47 -1.42 -10.65 2.36
N VAL A 48 -0.34 -10.01 1.95
CA VAL A 48 1.04 -10.44 2.16
C VAL A 48 1.72 -9.37 3.01
N TYR A 49 2.63 -9.82 3.86
CA TYR A 49 3.39 -8.97 4.75
C TYR A 49 4.81 -8.83 4.22
N ILE A 50 5.36 -7.62 4.29
CA ILE A 50 6.72 -7.28 3.87
C ILE A 50 7.46 -6.81 5.12
N HIS A 51 8.67 -7.34 5.31
CA HIS A 51 9.60 -6.88 6.35
C HIS A 51 10.70 -6.06 5.69
N ALA A 52 10.88 -4.84 6.19
CA ALA A 52 11.87 -3.90 5.69
C ALA A 52 12.48 -3.09 6.84
N GLU A 53 13.64 -2.51 6.60
CA GLU A 53 14.29 -1.56 7.50
C GLU A 53 14.64 -0.28 6.76
N THR A 54 14.32 0.86 7.37
CA THR A 54 14.80 2.15 6.88
C THR A 54 16.00 2.58 7.70
N GLN A 55 17.10 2.88 7.01
CA GLN A 55 18.33 3.40 7.58
C GLN A 55 18.50 4.85 7.17
N VAL A 56 18.74 5.72 8.14
CA VAL A 56 19.04 7.14 7.95
C VAL A 56 20.40 7.41 8.55
N ALA A 57 21.36 7.83 7.73
CA ALA A 57 22.67 8.28 8.19
C ALA A 57 22.68 9.82 8.21
N LEU A 58 22.73 10.40 9.40
CA LEU A 58 22.64 11.83 9.67
C LEU A 58 23.19 12.09 11.08
N GLU A 59 23.95 13.17 11.27
CA GLU A 59 24.21 13.71 12.61
C GLU A 59 22.89 14.21 13.22
N PHE A 60 22.33 13.48 14.17
CA PHE A 60 21.07 13.82 14.80
C PHE A 60 21.27 14.36 16.22
N SER A 61 20.46 15.34 16.59
CA SER A 61 20.34 15.74 17.99
C SER A 61 19.37 14.81 18.72
N GLU A 62 19.78 14.24 19.86
CA GLU A 62 18.90 13.43 20.72
C GLU A 62 17.64 14.21 21.13
N SER A 63 17.75 15.53 21.36
CA SER A 63 16.60 16.37 21.71
C SER A 63 15.56 16.43 20.60
N LYS A 64 16.00 16.44 19.34
CA LYS A 64 15.09 16.44 18.19
C LYS A 64 14.43 15.08 18.02
N LEU A 65 15.17 14.01 18.21
CA LEU A 65 14.61 12.65 18.18
C LEU A 65 13.53 12.41 19.22
N LEU A 66 13.70 12.94 20.43
CA LEU A 66 12.69 12.85 21.47
C LEU A 66 11.45 13.72 21.18
N SER A 67 11.58 14.71 20.29
CA SER A 67 10.47 15.58 19.89
C SER A 67 9.57 15.00 18.81
N VAL A 68 10.03 13.98 18.06
CA VAL A 68 9.26 13.35 16.99
C VAL A 68 8.43 12.21 17.54
N THR A 69 7.12 12.27 17.33
CA THR A 69 6.19 11.24 17.78
C THR A 69 6.24 10.00 16.87
N PRO A 70 5.96 8.79 17.39
CA PRO A 70 5.90 7.58 16.57
C PRO A 70 4.92 7.70 15.39
N GLU A 71 3.80 8.40 15.59
CA GLU A 71 2.77 8.62 14.56
C GLU A 71 3.30 9.46 13.39
N GLU A 72 4.08 10.51 13.67
CA GLU A 72 4.72 11.31 12.62
C GLU A 72 5.70 10.48 11.79
N ILE A 73 6.44 9.57 12.42
CA ILE A 73 7.36 8.65 11.74
C ILE A 73 6.58 7.73 10.81
N VAL A 74 5.50 7.10 11.30
CA VAL A 74 4.62 6.24 10.49
C VAL A 74 4.04 7.03 9.31
N HIS A 75 3.56 8.25 9.55
CA HIS A 75 2.99 9.10 8.50
C HIS A 75 4.02 9.52 7.45
N ALA A 76 5.25 9.84 7.86
CA ALA A 76 6.33 10.15 6.92
C ALA A 76 6.68 8.93 6.05
N HIS A 77 6.81 7.74 6.64
CA HIS A 77 7.05 6.51 5.88
C HIS A 77 5.90 6.23 4.91
N ARG A 78 4.64 6.37 5.36
CA ARG A 78 3.47 6.19 4.49
C ARG A 78 3.52 7.15 3.29
N ARG A 79 3.83 8.42 3.52
CA ARG A 79 3.96 9.42 2.46
C ARG A 79 5.12 9.10 1.50
N ALA A 80 6.27 8.71 2.01
CA ALA A 80 7.42 8.30 1.20
C ALA A 80 7.06 7.12 0.28
N ILE A 81 6.42 6.08 0.82
CA ILE A 81 6.00 4.90 0.06
C ILE A 81 4.94 5.28 -0.97
N THR A 82 3.92 6.04 -0.57
CA THR A 82 2.88 6.50 -1.51
C THR A 82 3.49 7.32 -2.65
N ALA A 83 4.41 8.24 -2.36
CA ALA A 83 5.10 9.03 -3.39
C ALA A 83 5.91 8.13 -4.32
N ALA A 84 6.70 7.19 -3.78
CA ALA A 84 7.50 6.26 -4.59
C ALA A 84 6.63 5.39 -5.50
N VAL A 85 5.47 4.93 -5.00
CA VAL A 85 4.50 4.18 -5.80
C VAL A 85 3.94 5.02 -6.95
N ILE A 86 3.59 6.28 -6.67
CA ILE A 86 3.04 7.21 -7.67
C ILE A 86 4.10 7.50 -8.74
N ASP A 87 5.33 7.80 -8.33
CA ASP A 87 6.41 8.15 -9.25
C ASP A 87 6.83 6.98 -10.14
N LEU A 88 6.81 5.74 -9.63
CA LEU A 88 7.20 4.56 -10.39
C LEU A 88 6.07 3.96 -11.26
N PHE A 89 4.83 4.00 -10.78
CA PHE A 89 3.72 3.27 -11.40
C PHE A 89 2.56 4.17 -11.86
N GLY A 90 2.61 5.46 -11.58
CA GLY A 90 1.57 6.43 -11.90
C GLY A 90 0.34 6.37 -10.99
N ASN A 91 -0.60 7.28 -11.25
CA ASN A 91 -1.92 7.29 -10.62
C ASN A 91 -2.98 6.81 -11.61
N VAL A 92 -3.86 5.90 -11.19
CA VAL A 92 -5.07 5.52 -11.94
C VAL A 92 -6.27 6.13 -11.25
N SER A 93 -6.96 7.06 -11.91
CA SER A 93 -8.27 7.59 -11.51
C SER A 93 -8.40 8.10 -10.06
N GLY A 94 -7.40 8.84 -9.55
CA GLY A 94 -7.52 9.59 -8.29
C GLY A 94 -7.40 8.77 -7.00
N ALA A 95 -7.13 7.46 -7.09
CA ALA A 95 -6.78 6.63 -5.94
C ALA A 95 -5.34 6.08 -6.12
N PRO A 96 -4.54 5.96 -5.04
CA PRO A 96 -3.27 5.26 -5.13
C PRO A 96 -3.53 3.84 -5.64
N VAL A 97 -2.83 3.47 -6.71
CA VAL A 97 -3.03 2.18 -7.40
C VAL A 97 -2.79 0.99 -6.48
N LEU A 98 -2.01 1.20 -5.41
CA LEU A 98 -1.60 0.18 -4.46
C LEU A 98 -2.17 0.46 -3.07
N ASN A 99 -2.86 -0.53 -2.51
CA ASN A 99 -3.38 -0.54 -1.15
C ASN A 99 -2.35 -1.22 -0.25
N PHE A 100 -1.84 -0.48 0.72
CA PHE A 100 -0.94 -0.98 1.75
C PHE A 100 -1.18 -0.25 3.07
N ASP A 101 -0.87 -0.94 4.16
CA ASP A 101 -0.89 -0.41 5.52
C ASP A 101 0.44 -0.70 6.22
N ILE A 102 0.90 0.26 7.03
CA ILE A 102 2.07 0.07 7.89
C ILE A 102 1.55 -0.49 9.21
N LEU A 103 1.91 -1.73 9.51
CA LEU A 103 1.47 -2.47 10.70
C LEU A 103 2.45 -2.29 11.86
N LYS A 104 3.73 -2.10 11.54
CA LYS A 104 4.80 -1.82 12.51
C LYS A 104 5.74 -0.77 11.92
N CYS A 105 6.10 0.21 12.75
CA CYS A 105 7.20 1.13 12.49
C CYS A 105 7.84 1.42 13.85
N GLU A 106 8.95 0.76 14.14
CA GLU A 106 9.61 0.85 15.44
C GLU A 106 11.05 1.28 15.26
N ARG A 107 11.52 2.18 16.11
CA ARG A 107 12.92 2.58 16.13
C ARG A 107 13.76 1.45 16.74
N LEU A 108 14.78 1.02 16.01
CA LEU A 108 15.75 0.06 16.53
C LEU A 108 16.80 0.77 17.41
N PRO A 109 17.34 0.06 18.43
CA PRO A 109 18.39 0.61 19.28
C PRO A 109 19.64 0.94 18.45
N VAL A 110 20.29 2.04 18.84
CA VAL A 110 21.56 2.49 18.24
C VAL A 110 22.67 1.57 18.73
N GLU A 111 23.37 0.92 17.79
CA GLU A 111 24.51 0.06 18.12
C GLU A 111 25.74 0.88 18.53
N LYS A 112 26.56 0.31 19.42
CA LYS A 112 27.79 0.96 19.91
C LYS A 112 28.75 1.18 18.74
N GLY A 113 28.86 2.41 18.26
CA GLY A 113 29.74 2.81 17.15
C GLY A 113 29.03 3.50 16.00
N GLU A 114 27.70 3.45 15.95
CA GLU A 114 26.90 4.06 14.87
C GLU A 114 26.05 5.23 15.40
N LYS A 115 26.69 6.17 16.08
CA LYS A 115 25.99 7.31 16.71
C LYS A 115 25.24 8.20 15.71
N ASP A 116 25.57 8.10 14.43
CA ASP A 116 24.98 8.92 13.37
C ASP A 116 24.01 8.11 12.48
N LYS A 117 23.56 6.93 12.94
CA LYS A 117 22.57 6.11 12.22
C LYS A 117 21.29 5.91 13.00
N LEU A 118 20.16 6.20 12.34
CA LEU A 118 18.83 5.86 12.79
C LEU A 118 18.30 4.70 11.96
N ARG A 119 17.71 3.72 12.63
CA ARG A 119 17.15 2.54 12.00
C ARG A 119 15.70 2.36 12.43
N PHE A 120 14.83 2.06 11.48
CA PHE A 120 13.42 1.81 11.70
C PHE A 120 13.02 0.46 11.12
N ASP A 121 12.51 -0.41 11.98
CA ASP A 121 11.93 -1.69 11.59
C ASP A 121 10.50 -1.50 11.10
N LEU A 122 10.20 -1.99 9.90
CA LEU A 122 8.94 -1.80 9.20
C LEU A 122 8.29 -3.13 8.87
N ILE A 123 7.01 -3.26 9.22
CA ILE A 123 6.13 -4.32 8.71
C ILE A 123 5.00 -3.69 7.93
N ILE A 124 4.88 -4.06 6.66
CA ILE A 124 3.89 -3.51 5.73
C ILE A 124 2.96 -4.63 5.27
N GLY A 125 1.65 -4.44 5.45
CA GLY A 125 0.63 -5.29 4.89
C GLY A 125 0.20 -4.77 3.53
N ALA A 126 0.14 -5.63 2.52
CA ALA A 126 -0.25 -5.26 1.16
C ALA A 126 -1.02 -6.37 0.46
N SER A 127 -1.77 -6.06 -0.59
CA SER A 127 -2.38 -7.11 -1.41
C SER A 127 -1.32 -7.91 -2.18
N LYS A 128 -1.49 -9.23 -2.24
CA LYS A 128 -0.55 -10.15 -2.91
C LYS A 128 -0.22 -9.75 -4.35
N PRO A 129 -1.16 -9.29 -5.19
CA PRO A 129 -0.84 -8.86 -6.56
C PRO A 129 0.08 -7.62 -6.62
N GLN A 130 0.15 -6.85 -5.55
CA GLN A 130 0.90 -5.59 -5.47
C GLN A 130 2.28 -5.76 -4.82
N LEU A 131 2.58 -6.94 -4.30
CA LEU A 131 3.80 -7.25 -3.56
C LEU A 131 5.07 -6.74 -4.27
N ASN A 132 5.30 -7.17 -5.51
CA ASN A 132 6.51 -6.81 -6.25
C ASN A 132 6.61 -5.30 -6.51
N LYS A 133 5.47 -4.63 -6.72
CA LYS A 133 5.43 -3.18 -6.93
C LYS A 133 5.79 -2.43 -5.66
N ILE A 134 5.31 -2.89 -4.51
CA ILE A 134 5.63 -2.27 -3.22
C ILE A 134 7.07 -2.53 -2.83
N ILE A 135 7.59 -3.75 -3.05
CA ILE A 135 9.02 -4.05 -2.85
C ILE A 135 9.88 -3.13 -3.73
N ALA A 136 9.56 -3.01 -5.02
CA ALA A 136 10.28 -2.12 -5.92
C ALA A 136 10.20 -0.65 -5.47
N ALA A 137 9.03 -0.18 -5.05
CA ALA A 137 8.87 1.16 -4.53
C ALA A 137 9.72 1.40 -3.28
N LEU A 138 9.69 0.48 -2.31
CA LEU A 138 10.51 0.56 -1.10
C LEU A 138 12.00 0.63 -1.43
N SER A 139 12.50 -0.26 -2.28
CA SER A 139 13.92 -0.31 -2.65
C SER A 139 14.42 0.94 -3.37
N MET A 140 13.53 1.74 -3.97
CA MET A 140 13.88 2.98 -4.66
C MET A 140 13.89 4.20 -3.73
N ILE A 141 13.32 4.09 -2.52
CA ILE A 141 13.29 5.20 -1.57
C ILE A 141 14.71 5.51 -1.10
N THR A 142 15.15 6.72 -1.39
CA THR A 142 16.46 7.25 -1.01
C THR A 142 16.33 8.71 -0.56
N ALA A 143 17.42 9.30 -0.07
CA ALA A 143 17.43 10.72 0.28
C ALA A 143 17.01 11.62 -0.91
N GLY A 144 17.43 11.28 -2.12
CA GLY A 144 17.10 12.00 -3.36
C GLY A 144 15.78 11.59 -4.03
N PHE A 145 15.16 10.48 -3.60
CA PHE A 145 13.94 9.95 -4.22
C PHE A 145 12.93 9.56 -3.14
N CYS A 146 11.88 10.39 -2.98
CA CYS A 146 10.76 10.20 -2.05
C CYS A 146 11.10 10.10 -0.53
N GLY A 147 12.36 9.96 -0.14
CA GLY A 147 12.81 9.87 1.27
C GLY A 147 12.88 11.20 2.01
N GLY A 148 12.76 12.34 1.30
CA GLY A 148 12.82 13.67 1.92
C GLY A 148 11.76 13.88 3.01
N THR A 149 10.59 13.23 2.90
CA THR A 149 9.54 13.31 3.93
C THR A 149 9.96 12.70 5.27
N ILE A 150 10.77 11.63 5.24
CA ILE A 150 11.34 10.99 6.43
C ILE A 150 12.49 11.85 6.98
N LEU A 151 13.39 12.28 6.09
CA LEU A 151 14.54 13.12 6.49
C LEU A 151 14.12 14.43 7.15
N ASN A 152 13.05 15.07 6.67
CA ASN A 152 12.54 16.34 7.22
C ASN A 152 12.07 16.24 8.67
N LEU A 153 11.81 15.03 9.20
CA LEU A 153 11.51 14.87 10.63
C LEU A 153 12.75 15.09 11.50
N PHE A 154 13.93 14.73 10.98
CA PHE A 154 15.17 14.66 11.75
C PHE A 154 16.16 15.77 11.38
N VAL A 155 16.03 16.36 10.19
CA VAL A 155 16.85 17.48 9.74
C VAL A 155 16.15 18.80 10.04
N GLU A 156 16.81 19.70 10.77
CA GLU A 156 16.22 20.98 11.11
C GLU A 156 16.00 21.89 9.87
N PRO A 157 14.91 22.68 9.83
CA PRO A 157 14.70 23.71 8.82
C PRO A 157 15.78 24.81 8.82
N SER A 158 16.55 24.92 9.89
CA SER A 158 17.73 25.80 10.05
C SER A 158 19.07 25.11 9.74
N ALA A 159 19.08 23.79 9.53
CA ALA A 159 20.32 23.06 9.25
C ALA A 159 21.01 23.57 7.97
N SER A 160 22.34 23.55 7.96
CA SER A 160 23.14 23.99 6.82
C SER A 160 22.84 23.15 5.58
N VAL A 161 23.12 23.73 4.40
CA VAL A 161 22.98 23.02 3.12
C VAL A 161 23.88 21.78 3.08
N GLU A 162 25.06 21.85 3.70
CA GLU A 162 26.02 20.75 3.79
C GLU A 162 25.47 19.58 4.62
N THR A 163 24.88 19.87 5.79
CA THR A 163 24.26 18.84 6.64
C THR A 163 23.10 18.16 5.91
N ARG A 164 22.27 18.92 5.19
CA ARG A 164 21.18 18.37 4.37
C ARG A 164 21.70 17.48 3.24
N ALA A 165 22.75 17.91 2.57
CA ALA A 165 23.35 17.18 1.46
C ALA A 165 24.07 15.90 1.93
N SER A 166 24.57 15.89 3.17
CA SER A 166 25.23 14.73 3.76
C SER A 166 24.26 13.64 4.23
N ALA A 167 22.98 13.96 4.40
CA ALA A 167 21.98 13.02 4.88
C ALA A 167 21.76 11.89 3.87
N GLN A 168 21.93 10.65 4.32
CA GLN A 168 21.66 9.46 3.53
C GLN A 168 20.44 8.75 4.06
N LEU A 169 19.64 8.20 3.15
CA LEU A 169 18.50 7.36 3.48
C LEU A 169 18.48 6.18 2.52
N MET A 170 18.26 4.99 3.08
CA MET A 170 18.13 3.74 2.34
C MET A 170 17.06 2.87 2.99
N VAL A 171 16.33 2.11 2.18
CA VAL A 171 15.36 1.13 2.66
C VAL A 171 15.78 -0.26 2.19
N ASN A 172 16.05 -1.15 3.14
CA ASN A 172 16.39 -2.54 2.89
C ASN A 172 15.12 -3.40 3.05
N VAL A 173 14.82 -4.25 2.08
CA VAL A 173 13.72 -5.21 2.17
C VAL A 173 14.29 -6.59 2.50
N PHE A 174 13.96 -7.13 3.68
CA PHE A 174 14.48 -8.42 4.12
C PHE A 174 13.69 -9.61 3.56
N GLY A 175 12.38 -9.44 3.38
CA GLY A 175 11.56 -10.52 2.85
C GLY A 175 10.08 -10.23 2.85
N SER A 176 9.31 -11.22 2.40
CA SER A 176 7.85 -11.18 2.45
C SER A 176 7.27 -12.55 2.78
N ALA A 177 6.13 -12.58 3.47
CA ALA A 177 5.45 -13.80 3.84
C ALA A 177 3.93 -13.64 3.87
N ASN A 178 3.22 -14.75 3.69
CA ASN A 178 1.75 -14.77 3.77
C ASN A 178 1.23 -14.65 5.22
N PHE A 179 2.08 -14.86 6.21
CA PHE A 179 1.74 -14.79 7.63
C PHE A 179 2.81 -14.01 8.40
N LEU A 180 2.40 -13.12 9.30
CA LEU A 180 3.30 -12.31 10.13
C LEU A 180 4.28 -13.16 10.95
N THR A 181 3.81 -14.29 11.49
CA THR A 181 4.63 -15.22 12.29
C THR A 181 5.86 -15.72 11.55
N ASN A 182 5.80 -15.79 10.22
CA ASN A 182 6.90 -16.29 9.40
C ASN A 182 7.97 -15.21 9.14
N LEU A 183 7.68 -13.93 9.39
CA LEU A 183 8.64 -12.83 9.29
C LEU A 183 9.31 -12.54 10.63
N VAL A 184 8.57 -12.71 11.72
CA VAL A 184 9.09 -12.49 13.09
C VAL A 184 10.05 -13.61 13.51
N ALA A 185 9.92 -14.82 12.96
CA ALA A 185 10.81 -15.95 13.26
C ALA A 185 12.22 -15.84 12.65
N THR A 186 12.46 -14.85 11.80
CA THR A 186 13.75 -14.63 11.11
C THR A 186 14.52 -13.40 11.61
N CYS A 187 14.03 -12.74 12.67
CA CYS A 187 14.70 -11.60 13.31
C CYS A 187 15.35 -12.02 14.63
#